data_AF-A0A9Q5P5T5-F1
#
_entry.id   AF-A0A9Q5P5T5-F1
#
_cell.length_a   1.000
_cell.length_b   1.000
_cell.length_c   1.000
_cell.angle_alpha   90.00
_cell.angle_beta   90.00
_cell.angle_gamma   90.00
#
_symmetry.space_group_name_H-M   'P 1'
#
loop_
_entity.id
_entity.type
_entity.pdbx_description
1 polymer ?
#
loop_
_entity_poly.entity_id
_entity_poly.type
_entity_poly.pdbx_seq_one_letter_code
_entity_poly.pdbx_strand_id
1 'polypeptide(L)' 'MTFGENLKAIRRRMKLTQQEMADKMDISQSYLSDMENSRKCPNVNTALLTAKRLEISVNELVNDDIDVTEYNN' A
#
# COMPACT_ATOMS: atom_id res chain seq x y z
N MET A 1 -4.97 -3.28 -10.53
CA MET A 1 -3.97 -2.29 -10.03
C MET A 1 -2.99 -2.99 -9.10
N THR A 2 -1.72 -2.59 -9.04
CA THR A 2 -0.75 -3.17 -8.09
C THR A 2 -0.88 -2.54 -6.69
N PHE A 3 -0.32 -3.21 -5.67
CA PHE A 3 -0.22 -2.65 -4.31
C PHE A 3 0.40 -1.24 -4.31
N GLY A 4 1.50 -1.04 -5.06
CA GLY A 4 2.19 0.25 -5.13
C GLY A 4 1.34 1.35 -5.74
N GLU A 5 0.58 1.02 -6.78
CA GLU A 5 -0.38 1.93 -7.41
C GLU A 5 -1.51 2.33 -6.45
N ASN A 6 -2.07 1.35 -5.74
CA ASN A 6 -3.12 1.59 -4.72
C ASN A 6 -2.59 2.48 -3.59
N LEU A 7 -1.40 2.18 -3.06
CA LEU A 7 -0.77 2.97 -2.00
C LEU A 7 -0.55 4.43 -2.43
N LYS A 8 -0.09 4.64 -3.66
CA LYS A 8 0.09 5.97 -4.24
C LYS A 8 -1.24 6.70 -4.45
N ALA A 9 -2.29 5.99 -4.85
CA ALA A 9 -3.63 6.54 -4.99
C ALA A 9 -4.21 6.98 -3.63
N ILE A 10 -4.06 6.15 -2.59
CA ILE A 10 -4.44 6.47 -1.21
C ILE A 10 -3.71 7.73 -0.74
N ARG A 11 -2.38 7.81 -0.94
CA ARG A 11 -1.59 8.98 -0.57
C ARG A 11 -2.12 10.27 -1.20
N ARG A 12 -2.40 10.22 -2.50
CA ARG A 12 -2.93 11.37 -3.26
C ARG A 12 -4.32 11.76 -2.80
N ARG A 13 -5.20 10.78 -2.50
CA ARG A 13 -6.55 11.03 -1.94
C ARG A 13 -6.48 11.71 -0.57
N MET A 14 -5.52 11.33 0.26
CA MET A 14 -5.24 11.97 1.56
C MET A 14 -4.52 13.33 1.43
N LYS A 15 -4.15 13.75 0.21
CA LYS A 15 -3.39 14.98 -0.09
C LYS A 15 -2.05 15.07 0.64
N LEU A 16 -1.38 13.92 0.81
CA LEU A 16 -0.08 13.84 1.46
C LEU A 16 1.06 13.84 0.43
N THR A 17 2.16 14.48 0.76
CA THR A 17 3.47 14.24 0.15
C THR A 17 3.98 12.84 0.56
N GLN A 18 5.00 12.33 -0.15
CA GLN A 18 5.61 11.06 0.25
C GLN A 18 6.26 11.17 1.63
N GLN A 19 6.83 12.32 1.99
CA GLN A 19 7.41 12.50 3.32
C GLN A 19 6.34 12.42 4.41
N GLU A 20 5.23 13.15 4.29
CA GLU A 20 4.17 13.15 5.32
C GLU A 20 3.51 11.78 5.51
N MET A 21 3.31 11.02 4.42
CA MET A 21 2.82 9.65 4.54
C MET A 21 3.87 8.72 5.15
N ALA A 22 5.14 8.85 4.79
CA ALA A 22 6.22 8.06 5.36
C ALA A 22 6.36 8.31 6.87
N ASP A 23 6.21 9.57 7.31
CA ASP A 23 6.22 9.94 8.72
C ASP A 23 5.04 9.31 9.48
N LYS A 24 3.82 9.35 8.92
CA LYS A 24 2.65 8.64 9.47
C LYS A 24 2.85 7.13 9.53
N MET A 25 3.54 6.60 8.53
CA MET A 25 3.83 5.18 8.42
C MET A 25 5.10 4.77 9.17
N ASP A 26 5.81 5.66 9.86
CA ASP A 26 7.07 5.38 10.58
C ASP A 26 8.06 4.56 9.73
N ILE A 27 8.34 5.06 8.52
CA ILE A 27 9.27 4.50 7.54
C ILE A 27 10.04 5.63 6.84
N SER A 28 11.09 5.31 6.09
CA SER A 28 11.76 6.31 5.26
C SER A 28 10.93 6.67 4.01
N GLN A 29 11.04 7.92 3.58
CA GLN A 29 10.43 8.38 2.32
C GLN A 29 10.93 7.58 1.11
N SER A 30 12.21 7.20 1.10
CA SER A 30 12.77 6.35 0.05
C SER A 30 12.10 4.98 0.01
N TYR A 31 11.86 4.37 1.17
CA TYR A 31 11.15 3.09 1.27
C TYR A 31 9.72 3.20 0.76
N LEU A 32 9.00 4.29 1.11
CA LEU A 32 7.68 4.57 0.54
C LEU A 32 7.74 4.74 -0.99
N SER A 33 8.72 5.47 -1.50
CA SER A 33 8.93 5.65 -2.94
C SER A 33 9.18 4.31 -3.64
N ASP A 34 9.96 3.41 -3.04
CA ASP A 34 10.20 2.07 -3.59
C ASP A 34 8.92 1.23 -3.63
N MET A 35 8.06 1.33 -2.60
CA MET A 35 6.75 0.67 -2.59
C MET A 35 5.82 1.24 -3.67
N GLU A 36 5.70 2.56 -3.77
CA GLU A 36 4.81 3.23 -4.75
C GLU A 36 5.21 3.00 -6.21
N ASN A 37 6.48 2.68 -6.45
CA ASN A 37 7.02 2.42 -7.79
C ASN A 37 7.23 0.93 -8.05
N SER A 38 6.65 0.04 -7.25
CA SER A 38 6.74 -1.43 -7.39
C SER A 38 8.17 -1.98 -7.39
N ARG A 39 9.14 -1.23 -6.85
CA ARG A 39 10.53 -1.71 -6.65
C ARG A 39 10.66 -2.59 -5.42
N LYS A 40 9.70 -2.48 -4.49
CA LYS A 40 9.63 -3.31 -3.30
C LYS A 40 8.20 -3.76 -3.04
N CYS A 41 7.99 -5.08 -3.04
CA CYS A 41 6.73 -5.68 -2.64
C CYS A 41 6.70 -5.81 -1.11
N PRO A 42 5.74 -5.21 -0.41
CA PRO A 42 5.58 -5.41 1.02
C PRO A 42 5.06 -6.81 1.31
N ASN A 43 5.49 -7.37 2.46
CA ASN A 43 4.88 -8.60 2.95
C ASN A 43 3.52 -8.30 3.60
N VAL A 44 2.77 -9.36 3.93
CA VAL A 44 1.44 -9.26 4.55
C VAL A 44 1.47 -8.43 5.84
N ASN A 45 2.50 -8.57 6.68
CA ASN A 45 2.62 -7.79 7.91
C ASN A 45 2.80 -6.29 7.62
N THR A 46 3.62 -5.93 6.63
CA THR A 46 3.80 -4.54 6.20
C THR A 46 2.49 -3.97 5.66
N ALA A 47 1.73 -4.74 4.88
CA ALA A 47 0.41 -4.32 4.38
C ALA A 47 -0.58 -4.07 5.54
N LEU A 48 -0.67 -5.00 6.51
CA LEU A 48 -1.53 -4.86 7.68
C LEU A 48 -1.16 -3.66 8.56
N LEU A 49 0.15 -3.47 8.81
CA LEU A 49 0.65 -2.32 9.56
C LEU A 49 0.37 -1.01 8.83
N THR A 50 0.52 -1.00 7.50
CA THR A 50 0.19 0.17 6.66
C THR A 50 -1.28 0.51 6.77
N ALA A 51 -2.17 -0.48 6.63
CA ALA A 51 -3.61 -0.28 6.75
C ALA A 51 -3.97 0.30 8.13
N LYS A 52 -3.39 -0.27 9.20
CA LYS A 52 -3.58 0.22 10.58
C LYS A 52 -3.09 1.65 10.77
N ARG A 53 -1.90 2.00 10.27
CA ARG A 53 -1.28 3.34 10.43
C ARG A 53 -2.00 4.42 9.60
N LEU A 54 -2.59 4.03 8.48
CA LEU A 54 -3.35 4.92 7.61
C LEU A 54 -4.86 4.97 7.93
N GLU A 55 -5.32 4.15 8.89
CA GLU A 55 -6.73 4.01 9.28
C GLU A 55 -7.64 3.64 8.10
N ILE A 56 -7.16 2.73 7.24
CA ILE A 56 -7.88 2.20 6.07
C ILE A 56 -8.08 0.69 6.18
N SER A 57 -8.94 0.13 5.33
CA SER A 57 -9.03 -1.32 5.20
C SER A 57 -7.83 -1.88 4.43
N VAL A 58 -7.42 -3.11 4.75
CA VAL A 58 -6.37 -3.79 3.96
C VAL A 58 -6.82 -4.02 2.51
N ASN A 59 -8.13 -4.17 2.26
CA ASN A 59 -8.70 -4.28 0.92
C ASN A 59 -8.38 -3.06 0.05
N GLU A 60 -8.34 -1.85 0.60
CA GLU A 60 -7.95 -0.66 -0.16
C GLU A 60 -6.50 -0.70 -0.64
N LEU A 61 -5.62 -1.46 0.02
CA LEU A 61 -4.23 -1.64 -0.41
C LEU A 61 -4.07 -2.71 -1.50
N VAL A 62 -4.92 -3.74 -1.48
CA VAL A 62 -4.78 -4.89 -2.39
C VAL A 62 -5.70 -4.81 -3.62
N ASN A 63 -6.89 -4.21 -3.50
CA ASN A 63 -8.01 -4.17 -4.47
C ASN A 63 -8.43 -5.56 -5.03
N ASP A 64 -9.74 -5.73 -5.21
CA ASP A 64 -10.45 -7.01 -5.44
C ASP A 64 -10.19 -7.73 -6.78
N ASP A 65 -9.16 -7.38 -7.56
CA ASP A 65 -8.76 -8.15 -8.77
C ASP A 65 -8.08 -9.49 -8.40
N ILE A 66 -8.25 -9.97 -7.17
CA ILE A 66 -7.97 -11.36 -6.83
C ILE A 66 -9.12 -12.16 -7.43
N ASP A 67 -8.94 -12.62 -8.67
CA ASP A 67 -9.84 -13.57 -9.27
C ASP A 67 -9.73 -14.90 -8.50
N VAL A 68 -10.55 -15.03 -7.44
CA VAL A 68 -10.60 -16.21 -6.57
C VAL A 68 -11.09 -17.46 -7.30
N THR A 69 -11.41 -17.37 -8.59
CA THR A 69 -11.89 -18.49 -9.40
C THR A 69 -10.79 -19.47 -9.83
N GLU A 70 -9.50 -19.14 -9.72
CA GLU A 70 -8.40 -20.02 -10.16
C GLU A 70 -7.78 -20.92 -9.07
N TYR A 71 -8.32 -20.96 -7.85
CA TYR A 71 -7.89 -21.93 -6.80
C TYR A 71 -8.67 -23.25 -6.83
N ASN A 72 -8.86 -23.82 -8.03
CA ASN A 72 -9.30 -25.20 -8.22
C ASN A 72 -8.37 -25.90 -9.22
N ASN A 73 -7.20 -26.35 -8.76
CA ASN A 73 -6.52 -27.52 -9.32
C ASN A 73 -5.60 -28.17 -8.28
#